data_AF-A0A1M7LWJ5-F1
#
_entry.id   AF-A0A1M7LWJ5-F1
#
_cell.length_a   1.000
_cell.length_b   1.000
_cell.length_c   1.000
_cell.angle_alpha   90.00
_cell.angle_beta   90.00
_cell.angle_gamma   90.00
#
_symmetry.space_group_name_H-M   'P 1'
#
loop_
_entity.id
_entity.type
_entity.pdbx_description
1 polymer ?
#
loop_
_entity_poly.entity_id
_entity_poly.type
_entity_poly.pdbx_seq_one_letter_code
_entity_poly.pdbx_strand_id
1 'polypeptide(L)'
;MWCRSSSSAAGWDSPRRSLYYRPQSRKRVINGDLAARVKLASERFPTYGYCRLACVLGENRKPVQSILQLKGWQVRKRHQGFRPRAKSLPSVASRPISPTCGVERIGEPAWR
;
A
#
# COMPACT_ATOMS: atom_id res chain seq x y z
N MET A 1 -1.08 -9.74 -15.51
CA MET A 1 -1.42 -9.05 -16.77
C MET A 1 -2.93 -8.84 -16.78
N TRP A 2 -3.44 -7.63 -16.53
CA TRP A 2 -4.89 -7.35 -16.58
C TRP A 2 -5.15 -6.37 -17.72
N CYS A 3 -5.64 -6.89 -18.85
CA CYS A 3 -6.04 -6.09 -20.00
C CYS A 3 -7.26 -5.24 -19.62
N ARG A 4 -7.08 -3.92 -19.56
CA ARG A 4 -8.16 -2.94 -19.64
C ARG A 4 -8.02 -2.19 -20.96
N SER A 5 -8.64 -2.76 -21.99
CA SER A 5 -8.99 -2.03 -23.19
C SER A 5 -10.35 -2.55 -23.64
N SER A 6 -11.42 -2.05 -23.01
CA SER A 6 -12.77 -2.20 -23.55
C SER A 6 -12.95 -1.17 -24.66
N SER A 7 -12.25 -1.39 -25.78
CA SER A 7 -12.60 -0.74 -27.03
C SER A 7 -13.82 -1.48 -27.57
N SER A 8 -14.98 -0.82 -27.50
CA SER A 8 -16.23 -1.32 -28.04
C SER A 8 -16.16 -1.36 -29.56
N ALA A 9 -15.74 -2.49 -30.12
CA ALA A 9 -16.04 -2.88 -31.49
C ALA A 9 -17.20 -3.89 -31.42
N ALA A 10 -18.31 -3.50 -32.03
CA ALA A 10 -19.57 -4.23 -31.99
C ALA A 10 -19.53 -5.46 -32.89
N GLY A 11 -20.28 -6.49 -32.47
CA GLY A 11 -20.68 -7.61 -33.30
C GLY A 11 -20.03 -8.94 -32.92
N TRP A 12 -20.75 -9.74 -32.13
CA TRP A 12 -20.60 -11.21 -32.05
C TRP A 12 -19.39 -11.81 -31.30
N ASP A 13 -18.24 -11.12 -31.17
CA ASP A 13 -17.04 -11.66 -30.49
C ASP A 13 -16.93 -11.39 -28.97
N SER A 14 -17.94 -10.73 -28.38
CA SER A 14 -17.95 -10.44 -26.94
C SER A 14 -18.75 -11.49 -26.15
N PRO A 15 -18.25 -11.99 -25.00
CA PRO A 15 -19.01 -12.89 -24.13
C PRO A 15 -20.39 -12.32 -23.78
N ARG A 16 -21.46 -13.10 -23.97
CA ARG A 16 -22.85 -12.64 -23.73
C ARG A 16 -23.06 -11.95 -22.38
N ARG A 17 -22.31 -12.37 -21.34
CA ARG A 17 -22.35 -11.75 -20.00
C ARG A 17 -21.94 -10.26 -19.99
N SER A 18 -21.01 -9.83 -20.84
CA SER A 18 -20.60 -8.42 -20.92
C SER A 18 -21.56 -7.58 -21.74
N LEU A 19 -22.36 -8.21 -22.60
CA LEU A 19 -23.47 -7.57 -23.32
C LEU A 19 -24.67 -7.34 -22.39
N TYR A 20 -25.03 -8.33 -21.56
CA TYR A 20 -26.20 -8.24 -20.67
C TYR A 20 -25.94 -7.56 -19.33
N TYR A 21 -24.82 -7.85 -18.66
CA TYR A 21 -24.53 -7.29 -17.36
C TYR A 21 -23.63 -6.05 -17.49
N ARG A 22 -24.19 -4.87 -17.22
CA ARG A 22 -23.41 -3.64 -17.08
C ARG A 22 -22.92 -3.50 -15.64
N PRO A 23 -21.62 -3.22 -15.41
CA PRO A 23 -21.13 -2.99 -14.06
C PRO A 23 -21.75 -1.70 -13.49
N GLN A 24 -22.48 -1.83 -12.39
CA GLN A 24 -23.07 -0.67 -11.70
C GLN A 24 -22.11 -0.17 -10.62
N SER A 25 -21.60 1.06 -10.80
CA SER A 25 -20.79 1.70 -9.77
C SER A 25 -21.68 2.15 -8.61
N ARG A 26 -21.30 1.78 -7.37
CA ARG A 26 -21.97 2.28 -6.16
C ARG A 26 -21.40 3.62 -5.76
N LYS A 27 -22.28 4.58 -5.44
CA LYS A 27 -21.88 5.85 -4.83
C LYS A 27 -21.39 5.57 -3.40
N ARG A 28 -20.23 6.10 -3.04
CA ARG A 28 -19.70 5.95 -1.68
C ARG A 28 -20.31 7.03 -0.79
N VAL A 29 -21.11 6.63 0.19
CA VAL A 29 -21.70 7.54 1.19
C VAL A 29 -20.66 7.86 2.24
N ILE A 30 -20.55 9.14 2.59
CA ILE A 30 -19.61 9.65 3.60
C ILE A 30 -20.39 10.48 4.61
N ASN A 31 -20.08 10.33 5.89
CA ASN A 31 -20.64 11.18 6.95
C ASN A 31 -20.08 12.61 6.82
N GLY A 32 -20.95 13.59 6.59
CA GLY A 32 -20.58 14.98 6.37
C GLY A 32 -19.84 15.60 7.54
N ASP A 33 -20.33 15.40 8.77
CA ASP A 33 -19.76 15.98 9.99
C ASP A 33 -18.34 15.48 10.26
N LEU A 34 -18.11 14.18 10.04
CA LEU A 34 -16.77 13.61 10.16
C LEU A 34 -15.83 14.19 9.10
N ALA A 35 -16.30 14.37 7.87
CA ALA A 35 -15.49 14.98 6.81
C ALA A 35 -15.11 16.42 7.13
N ALA A 36 -16.02 17.20 7.73
CA ALA A 36 -15.74 18.56 8.18
C ALA A 36 -14.68 18.59 9.30
N ARG A 37 -14.81 17.72 10.31
CA ARG A 37 -13.81 17.58 11.39
C ARG A 37 -12.44 17.15 10.88
N VAL A 38 -12.40 16.19 9.95
CA VAL A 38 -11.15 15.74 9.31
C VAL A 38 -10.50 16.88 8.51
N LYS A 39 -11.29 17.69 7.80
CA LYS A 39 -10.79 18.84 7.05
C LYS A 39 -10.12 19.86 7.99
N LEU A 40 -10.82 20.25 9.06
CA LEU A 40 -10.29 21.17 10.08
C LEU A 40 -8.99 20.64 10.71
N ALA A 41 -8.95 19.35 11.08
CA ALA A 41 -7.77 18.75 11.66
C ALA A 41 -6.59 18.69 10.68
N SER A 42 -6.87 18.48 9.39
CA SER A 42 -5.86 18.45 8.33
C SER A 42 -5.28 19.84 8.05
N GLU A 43 -6.10 20.90 8.11
CA GLU A 43 -5.65 22.29 7.94
C GLU A 43 -4.81 22.74 9.15
N ARG A 44 -5.22 22.34 10.36
CA ARG A 44 -4.48 22.65 11.60
C ARG A 44 -3.12 21.95 11.66
N PHE A 45 -3.02 20.72 11.14
CA PHE A 45 -1.81 19.90 11.23
C PHE A 45 -1.41 19.31 9.87
N PRO A 46 -0.76 20.09 8.98
CA PRO A 46 -0.43 19.63 7.62
C PRO A 46 0.59 18.48 7.58
N THR A 47 1.35 18.27 8.66
CA THR A 47 2.33 17.17 8.80
C THR A 47 1.67 15.85 9.19
N TYR A 48 0.44 15.86 9.72
CA TYR A 48 -0.16 14.67 10.29
C TYR A 48 -0.70 13.72 9.22
N GLY A 49 -0.27 12.46 9.29
CA GLY A 49 -0.86 11.39 8.50
C GLY A 49 -2.22 10.95 9.04
N TYR A 50 -2.95 10.16 8.24
CA TYR A 50 -4.31 9.70 8.57
C TYR A 50 -4.40 8.93 9.91
N CYS A 51 -3.37 8.14 10.27
CA CYS A 51 -3.34 7.47 11.58
C CYS A 51 -3.31 8.46 12.74
N ARG A 52 -2.52 9.54 12.62
CA ARG A 52 -2.41 10.56 13.67
C ARG A 52 -3.68 11.39 13.75
N LEU A 53 -4.27 11.75 12.60
CA LEU A 53 -5.56 12.44 12.54
C LEU A 53 -6.67 11.62 13.22
N ALA A 54 -6.71 10.31 12.99
CA ALA A 54 -7.68 9.43 13.65
C ALA A 54 -7.48 9.41 15.19
N CYS A 55 -6.24 9.34 15.68
CA CYS A 55 -5.97 9.39 17.12
C CYS A 55 -6.35 10.75 17.74
N VAL A 56 -6.10 11.86 17.04
CA VAL A 56 -6.44 13.22 17.52
C VAL A 56 -7.95 13.43 17.57
N LEU A 57 -8.68 12.89 16.60
CA LEU A 57 -10.14 13.00 16.53
C LEU A 57 -10.87 11.98 17.41
N GLY A 58 -10.17 10.93 17.88
CA GLY A 58 -10.80 9.80 18.59
C GLY A 58 -11.66 8.91 17.69
N GLU A 59 -11.43 8.98 16.37
CA GLU A 59 -12.29 8.35 15.36
C GLU A 59 -11.67 7.05 14.82
N ASN A 60 -12.52 6.21 14.22
CA ASN A 60 -12.02 5.01 13.57
C ASN A 60 -11.09 5.37 12.38
N ARG A 61 -9.98 4.65 12.24
CA ARG A 61 -8.99 4.86 11.18
C ARG A 61 -9.57 4.66 9.78
N LYS A 62 -10.46 3.68 9.59
CA LYS A 62 -11.02 3.33 8.27
C LYS A 62 -11.83 4.46 7.61
N PRO A 63 -12.80 5.11 8.29
CA PRO A 63 -13.54 6.21 7.68
C PRO A 63 -12.66 7.43 7.42
N VAL A 64 -11.76 7.79 8.33
CA VAL A 64 -10.81 8.91 8.12
C VAL A 64 -9.95 8.65 6.86
N GLN A 65 -9.39 7.45 6.74
CA GLN A 65 -8.61 7.06 5.55
C GLN A 65 -9.47 7.10 4.27
N SER A 66 -10.69 6.59 4.32
CA SER A 66 -11.62 6.58 3.18
C SER A 66 -11.98 8.00 2.73
N ILE A 67 -12.25 8.90 3.67
CA ILE A 67 -12.56 10.31 3.41
C ILE A 67 -11.38 10.99 2.70
N LEU A 68 -10.17 10.83 3.24
CA LEU A 68 -8.96 11.44 2.68
C LEU A 68 -8.67 10.94 1.25
N GLN A 69 -8.90 9.66 0.97
CA GLN A 69 -8.75 9.11 -0.37
C GLN A 69 -9.82 9.62 -1.33
N LEU A 70 -11.08 9.65 -0.90
CA LEU A 70 -12.20 10.08 -1.75
C LEU A 70 -12.16 11.57 -2.08
N LYS A 71 -11.67 12.39 -1.14
CA LYS A 71 -11.50 13.83 -1.33
C LYS A 71 -10.16 14.21 -1.95
N GLY A 72 -9.23 13.26 -2.09
CA GLY A 72 -7.89 13.52 -2.62
C GLY A 72 -7.00 14.38 -1.71
N TRP A 73 -7.33 14.48 -0.42
CA TRP A 73 -6.61 15.30 0.56
C TRP A 73 -5.35 14.62 1.11
N GLN A 74 -5.15 13.35 0.80
CA GLN A 74 -3.94 12.66 1.20
C GLN A 74 -2.73 13.22 0.43
N VAL A 75 -1.76 13.78 1.15
CA VAL A 75 -0.48 14.25 0.59
C VAL A 75 0.24 13.09 -0.11
N ARG A 76 0.27 13.11 -1.45
CA ARG A 76 0.97 12.08 -2.26
C ARG A 76 2.47 12.31 -2.34
N LYS A 77 2.97 13.47 -1.90
CA LYS A 77 4.41 13.74 -1.89
C LYS A 77 5.07 12.94 -0.77
N ARG A 78 5.70 11.82 -1.14
CA ARG A 78 6.69 11.17 -0.29
C ARG A 78 7.85 12.16 -0.11
N HIS A 79 8.41 12.26 1.10
CA HIS A 79 9.63 13.04 1.31
C HIS A 79 10.72 12.50 0.39
N GLN A 80 11.09 13.30 -0.60
CA GLN A 80 12.09 12.97 -1.61
C GLN A 80 13.47 13.32 -1.03
N GLY A 81 13.81 12.67 0.08
CA GLY A 81 15.12 12.79 0.70
C GLY A 81 16.15 11.91 -0.01
N PHE A 82 17.42 12.12 0.34
CA PHE A 82 18.52 11.28 -0.14
C PHE A 82 18.29 9.83 0.33
N ARG A 83 18.07 8.93 -0.62
CA ARG A 83 17.93 7.47 -0.39
C ARG A 83 19.16 6.79 -0.98
N PRO A 84 20.33 6.87 -0.34
CA PRO A 84 21.51 6.19 -0.86
C PRO A 84 21.17 4.69 -0.91
N ARG A 85 21.23 4.13 -2.11
CA ARG A 85 21.20 2.67 -2.27
C ARG A 85 22.41 2.15 -1.52
N ALA A 86 22.25 1.07 -0.75
CA ALA A 86 23.36 0.43 -0.07
C ALA A 86 24.45 0.15 -1.12
N LYS A 87 25.55 0.88 -1.04
CA LYS A 87 26.75 0.60 -1.83
C LYS A 87 27.36 -0.65 -1.20
N SER A 88 27.70 -1.65 -1.99
CA SER A 88 28.44 -2.82 -1.50
C SER A 88 29.72 -2.31 -0.86
N LEU A 89 29.79 -2.39 0.48
CA LEU A 89 31.05 -2.21 1.17
C LEU A 89 31.94 -3.42 0.81
N PRO A 90 33.21 -3.21 0.48
CA PRO A 90 34.13 -4.33 0.29
C PRO A 90 34.14 -5.18 1.57
N SER A 91 34.25 -6.49 1.42
CA SER A 91 34.21 -7.40 2.57
C SER A 91 35.35 -7.07 3.53
N VAL A 92 35.04 -6.89 4.81
CA VAL A 92 36.04 -6.61 5.87
C VAL A 92 36.89 -7.85 6.19
N ALA A 93 36.52 -9.03 5.67
CA ALA A 93 37.25 -10.27 5.87
C ALA A 93 38.65 -10.18 5.23
N SER A 94 39.68 -10.11 6.07
CA SER A 94 41.09 -10.09 5.63
C SER A 94 41.59 -11.47 5.19
N ARG A 95 40.81 -12.54 5.41
CA ARG A 95 41.19 -13.92 5.10
C ARG A 95 40.00 -14.67 4.49
N PRO A 96 40.20 -15.41 3.38
CA PRO A 96 39.23 -16.40 2.98
C PRO A 96 39.11 -17.43 4.12
N ILE A 97 37.88 -17.76 4.49
CA ILE A 97 37.61 -18.85 5.42
C ILE A 97 38.18 -20.10 4.74
N SER A 98 39.28 -20.62 5.27
CA SER A 98 39.87 -21.90 4.86
C SER A 98 38.77 -22.96 4.86
N PRO A 99 38.67 -23.84 3.84
CA PRO A 99 37.57 -24.80 3.69
C PRO A 99 37.61 -25.95 4.70
N THR A 100 38.30 -25.79 5.83
CA THR A 100 38.48 -26.83 6.85
C THR A 100 37.65 -26.60 8.11
N CYS A 101 36.72 -25.63 8.14
CA CYS A 101 35.72 -25.59 9.21
C CYS A 101 34.86 -26.86 9.14
N GLY A 102 34.98 -27.66 10.19
CA GLY A 102 34.54 -29.05 10.27
C GLY A 102 33.10 -29.26 9.81
N VAL A 103 32.96 -30.25 8.93
CA VAL A 103 31.71 -30.98 8.75
C VAL A 103 31.52 -31.82 10.01
N GLU A 104 31.00 -31.21 11.08
CA GLU A 104 30.26 -32.00 12.06
C GLU A 104 28.90 -32.30 11.44
N ARG A 105 28.75 -33.57 11.03
CA ARG A 105 27.47 -34.17 10.67
C ARG A 105 26.54 -34.05 11.87
N ILE A 106 25.72 -33.01 11.93
CA ILE A 106 24.48 -33.03 12.71
C ILE A 106 23.50 -33.93 11.97
N GLY A 107 23.74 -35.23 12.08
CA GLY A 107 22.75 -36.24 11.79
C GLY A 107 22.07 -36.61 13.10
N GLU A 108 21.08 -35.84 13.54
CA GLU A 108 19.98 -36.34 14.37
C GLU A 108 18.73 -35.45 14.16
N PRO A 109 17.63 -35.97 13.60
CA PRO A 109 16.36 -35.26 13.59
C PRO A 109 15.73 -35.30 14.99
N ALA A 110 15.69 -34.16 15.66
CA ALA A 110 14.88 -33.94 16.85
C ALA A 110 13.40 -33.72 16.47
N TRP A 111 12.70 -34.79 16.09
CA TRP A 111 11.24 -34.83 16.16
C TRP A 111 10.81 -36.17 16.76
N ARG A 112 10.51 -36.13 18.06
CA ARG A 112 9.67 -37.09 18.76
C ARG A 112 8.69 -36.29 19.61
#